data_AF-A0A0D2GGN0-F1
#
_entry.id   AF-A0A0D2GGN0-F1
#
_cell.length_a   1.000
_cell.length_b   1.000
_cell.length_c   1.000
_cell.angle_alpha   90.00
_cell.angle_beta   90.00
_cell.angle_gamma   90.00
#
_symmetry.space_group_name_H-M   'P 1'
#
loop_
_entity.id
_entity.type
_entity.pdbx_description
1 polymer ?
#
loop_
_entity_poly.entity_id
_entity_poly.type
_entity_poly.pdbx_seq_one_letter_code
_entity_poly.pdbx_strand_id
1 'polypeptide(L)' 'MQFNAHVQDKFHFAITGQTASELIHQRADADKPLMGMQTYKNAPDGRVLLSDTKIGKNYLAEDEIKQLERTVSSFFD' A
#
# COMPACT_ATOMS: atom_id res chain seq x y z
N MET A 1 17.03 -7.15 -5.66
CA MET A 1 15.62 -6.80 -5.35
C MET A 1 15.17 -5.43 -5.88
N GLN A 2 15.99 -4.65 -6.62
CA GLN A 2 15.62 -3.29 -7.05
C GLN A 2 14.59 -3.24 -8.19
N PHE A 3 14.49 -4.27 -9.04
CA PHE A 3 13.54 -4.27 -10.17
C PHE A 3 12.07 -4.21 -9.71
N ASN A 4 11.72 -4.97 -8.66
CA ASN A 4 10.34 -5.03 -8.17
C ASN A 4 9.89 -3.73 -7.49
N ALA A 5 10.77 -3.07 -6.72
CA ALA A 5 10.42 -1.84 -6.01
C ALA A 5 10.07 -0.71 -7.00
N HIS A 6 10.84 -0.56 -8.07
CA HIS A 6 10.61 0.49 -9.05
C HIS A 6 9.32 0.29 -9.86
N VAL A 7 8.97 -0.97 -10.17
CA VAL A 7 7.69 -1.30 -10.82
C VAL A 7 6.51 -1.08 -9.86
N GLN A 8 6.65 -1.47 -8.60
CA GLN A 8 5.61 -1.24 -7.59
C GLN A 8 5.35 0.25 -7.35
N ASP A 9 6.40 1.07 -7.29
CA ASP A 9 6.26 2.52 -7.14
C ASP A 9 5.55 3.16 -8.33
N LYS A 10 5.82 2.68 -9.56
CA LYS A 10 5.08 3.14 -10.75
C LYS A 10 3.59 2.81 -10.66
N PHE A 11 3.23 1.63 -10.17
CA PHE A 11 1.82 1.29 -9.97
C PHE A 11 1.17 2.13 -8.87
N HIS A 12 1.83 2.31 -7.73
CA HIS A 12 1.31 3.20 -6.68
C HIS A 12 1.11 4.62 -7.22
N PHE A 13 2.06 5.14 -7.99
CA PHE A 13 1.98 6.47 -8.59
C PHE A 13 0.86 6.56 -9.63
N ALA A 14 0.68 5.54 -10.47
CA ALA A 14 -0.39 5.50 -11.47
C ALA A 14 -1.80 5.51 -10.85
N ILE A 15 -1.97 4.90 -9.68
CA ILE A 15 -3.26 4.82 -8.99
C ILE A 15 -3.51 6.04 -8.10
N THR A 16 -2.50 6.49 -7.35
CA THR A 16 -2.68 7.48 -6.28
C THR A 16 -2.10 8.86 -6.58
N GLY A 17 -1.30 8.98 -7.65
CA GLY A 17 -0.47 10.15 -7.91
C GLY A 17 0.74 10.27 -6.96
N GLN A 18 1.02 9.24 -6.15
CA GLN A 18 2.07 9.23 -5.13
C GLN A 18 2.88 7.94 -5.18
N THR A 19 4.17 8.02 -4.90
CA THR A 19 4.99 6.84 -4.64
C THR A 19 4.54 6.16 -3.34
N ALA A 20 4.90 4.88 -3.15
CA ALA A 20 4.56 4.19 -1.91
C ALA A 20 5.14 4.90 -0.67
N SER A 21 6.33 5.51 -0.80
CA SER A 21 6.99 6.24 0.29
C SER A 21 6.26 7.54 0.64
N GLU A 22 5.82 8.31 -0.36
CA GLU A 22 5.02 9.52 -0.15
C GLU A 22 3.66 9.20 0.46
N LEU A 23 3.02 8.13 -0.01
CA LEU A 23 1.75 7.65 0.52
C LEU A 23 1.87 7.30 2.01
N ILE A 24 2.90 6.54 2.39
CA ILE A 24 3.18 6.21 3.79
C ILE A 24 3.44 7.48 4.59
N HIS A 25 4.27 8.39 4.07
CA HIS A 25 4.60 9.63 4.78
C HIS A 25 3.37 10.50 5.05
N GLN A 26 2.42 10.53 4.12
CA GLN A 26 1.20 11.34 4.23
C GLN A 26 0.09 10.66 5.05
N ARG A 27 -0.05 9.33 4.96
CA ARG A 27 -1.19 8.60 5.52
C ARG A 27 -0.88 7.88 6.83
N ALA A 28 0.38 7.58 7.13
CA ALA A 28 0.77 6.95 8.38
C ALA A 28 0.62 7.93 9.55
N ASP A 29 -0.23 7.58 10.50
CA ASP A 29 -0.59 8.45 11.62
C ASP A 29 -0.78 7.62 12.89
N ALA A 30 0.11 7.81 13.87
CA ALA A 30 0.11 7.05 15.11
C ALA A 30 -1.12 7.31 16.00
N ASP A 31 -1.84 8.41 15.78
CA ASP A 31 -3.04 8.75 16.54
C ASP A 31 -4.30 8.05 15.99
N LYS A 32 -4.19 7.40 14.82
CA LYS A 32 -5.27 6.63 14.20
C LYS A 32 -5.21 5.15 14.56
N PRO A 33 -6.37 4.45 14.59
CA PRO A 33 -6.40 3.00 14.65
C PRO A 33 -5.53 2.39 13.55
N LEU A 34 -4.76 1.36 13.90
CA LEU A 34 -3.85 0.66 12.97
C LEU A 34 -2.86 1.60 12.26
N MET A 35 -2.51 2.73 12.88
CA MET A 35 -1.71 3.80 12.27
C MET A 35 -2.29 4.43 10.99
N GLY A 36 -3.60 4.28 10.75
CA GLY A 36 -4.25 4.72 9.51
C GLY A 36 -4.19 3.71 8.36
N MET A 37 -3.68 2.49 8.60
CA MET A 37 -3.74 1.40 7.62
C MET A 37 -5.17 0.87 7.46
N GLN A 38 -5.53 0.57 6.21
CA GLN A 38 -6.78 -0.05 5.80
C GLN A 38 -6.68 -1.57 5.72
N THR A 39 -5.49 -2.10 5.45
CA THR A 39 -5.23 -3.55 5.44
C THR A 39 -3.82 -3.83 5.96
N TYR A 40 -3.57 -5.06 6.40
CA TYR A 40 -2.27 -5.51 6.88
C TYR A 40 -2.19 -7.03 6.74
N LYS A 41 -0.98 -7.59 6.81
CA LYS A 41 -0.74 -8.99 6.42
C LYS A 41 -1.60 -10.01 7.17
N ASN A 42 -1.87 -9.76 8.45
CA ASN A 42 -2.58 -10.69 9.33
C ASN A 42 -4.02 -10.22 9.64
N ALA A 43 -4.60 -9.33 8.82
CA ALA A 43 -5.95 -8.84 9.05
C ALA A 43 -7.01 -9.96 8.88
N PRO A 44 -8.16 -9.89 9.58
CA PRO A 44 -8.50 -8.91 10.62
C PRO A 44 -8.07 -9.33 12.04
N ASP A 45 -7.77 -10.61 12.27
CA ASP A 45 -7.64 -11.17 13.64
C ASP A 45 -6.19 -11.17 14.19
N GLY A 46 -5.22 -10.79 13.37
CA GLY A 46 -3.80 -10.79 13.73
C GLY A 46 -3.27 -9.44 14.20
N ARG A 47 -2.07 -9.46 14.78
CA ARG A 47 -1.36 -8.27 15.24
C ARG A 47 -0.74 -7.50 14.08
N VAL A 48 -0.85 -6.17 14.12
CA VAL A 48 -0.08 -5.24 13.28
C VAL A 48 1.39 -5.26 13.68
N LEU A 49 2.27 -5.43 12.70
CA LEU A 49 3.71 -5.39 12.86
C LEU A 49 4.27 -4.06 12.36
N LEU A 50 5.42 -3.64 12.89
CA LEU A 50 6.16 -2.47 12.37
C LEU A 50 6.54 -2.63 10.89
N SER A 51 6.65 -3.86 10.39
CA SER A 51 6.84 -4.11 8.96
C SER A 51 5.62 -3.74 8.12
N ASP A 52 4.40 -3.88 8.67
CA ASP A 52 3.16 -3.54 7.95
C ASP A 52 3.06 -2.03 7.71
N THR A 53 3.59 -1.22 8.64
CA THR A 53 3.55 0.25 8.53
C THR A 53 4.41 0.79 7.39
N LYS A 54 5.33 -0.03 6.84
CA LYS A 54 6.23 0.31 5.74
C LYS A 54 5.70 -0.12 4.36
N ILE A 55 4.50 -0.69 4.30
CA ILE A 55 3.91 -1.21 3.05
C ILE A 55 2.90 -0.19 2.54
N GLY A 56 3.17 0.46 1.40
CA GLY A 56 2.31 1.51 0.85
C GLY A 56 0.87 1.06 0.60
N LYS A 57 0.69 -0.12 -0.01
CA LYS A 57 -0.64 -0.67 -0.30
C LYS A 57 -1.55 -0.83 0.92
N ASN A 58 -0.98 -0.92 2.13
CA ASN A 58 -1.74 -1.03 3.37
C ASN A 58 -2.51 0.26 3.70
N TYR A 59 -2.13 1.39 3.12
CA TYR A 59 -2.77 2.70 3.31
C TYR A 59 -3.71 3.08 2.15
N LEU A 60 -3.94 2.19 1.18
CA LEU A 60 -4.86 2.43 0.07
C LEU A 60 -6.30 2.21 0.49
N ALA A 61 -7.19 3.07 0.00
CA ALA A 61 -8.62 2.87 0.10
C ALA A 61 -9.07 1.68 -0.77
N GLU A 62 -10.30 1.21 -0.55
CA GLU A 62 -10.83 0.01 -1.20
C GLU A 62 -10.91 0.14 -2.73
N ASP A 63 -11.20 1.34 -3.24
CA ASP A 63 -11.21 1.63 -4.67
C ASP A 63 -9.78 1.67 -5.26
N GLU A 64 -8.84 2.31 -4.56
CA GLU A 64 -7.42 2.36 -4.96
C GLU A 64 -6.78 0.97 -4.99
N ILE A 65 -7.02 0.13 -3.97
CA ILE A 65 -6.46 -1.24 -3.96
C ILE A 65 -7.04 -2.09 -5.09
N LYS A 66 -8.34 -1.96 -5.40
CA LYS A 66 -8.96 -2.66 -6.54
C LYS A 66 -8.38 -2.21 -7.87
N GLN A 67 -8.11 -0.92 -8.03
CA GLN A 67 -7.45 -0.42 -9.24
C GLN A 67 -6.02 -0.95 -9.33
N LEU A 68 -5.27 -0.90 -8.22
CA LEU A 68 -3.91 -1.44 -8.15
C LEU A 68 -3.87 -2.92 -8.55
N GLU A 69 -4.76 -3.74 -8.00
CA GLU A 69 -4.86 -5.17 -8.33
C GLU A 69 -5.13 -5.39 -9.83
N ARG A 70 -6.07 -4.66 -10.42
CA ARG A 70 -6.38 -4.75 -11.86
C ARG A 70 -5.19 -4.34 -12.74
N THR A 71 -4.52 -3.25 -12.40
CA THR A 71 -3.36 -2.76 -13.17
C THR A 71 -2.18 -3.72 -13.07
N VAL A 72 -1.95 -4.29 -11.89
CA VAL A 72 -0.92 -5.30 -11.66
C VAL A 72 -1.25 -6.57 -12.46
N SER A 73 -2.47 -7.09 -12.37
CA SER A 73 -2.90 -8.26 -13.15
C SER A 73 -2.72 -8.06 -14.65
N SER A 74 -3.19 -6.93 -15.20
CA SER A 74 -3.07 -6.62 -16.63
C SER A 74 -1.62 -6.46 -17.12
N PHE A 75 -0.66 -6.21 -16.23
CA PHE A 75 0.76 -6.13 -16.58
C PHE A 75 1.43 -7.49 -16.65
N PHE A 76 0.89 -8.49 -15.95
CA PHE A 76 1.44 -9.85 -15.88
C PHE A 76 0.70 -10.87 -16.75
N ASP A 77 -0.44 -10.50 -17.33
CA ASP A 77 -1.05 -11.18 -18.49
C ASP A 77 -0.20 -10.99 -19.76
#